data_AF-A0A385TJJ5-F1
#
_entry.id   AF-A0A385TJJ5-F1
#
_cell.length_a   1.000
_cell.length_b   1.000
_cell.length_c   1.000
_cell.angle_alpha   90.00
_cell.angle_beta   90.00
_cell.angle_gamma   90.00
#
_symmetry.space_group_name_H-M   'P 1'
#
loop_
_entity.id
_entity.type
_entity.pdbx_description
1 polymer ?
#
loop_
_entity_poly.entity_id
_entity_poly.type
_entity_poly.pdbx_seq_one_letter_code
_entity_poly.pdbx_strand_id
1 'polypeptide(L)'
;MNDKQQLLNEYSEWIGKVKEFGVLEEGYWNSPIADGKWTVRDVVCHIMRWDEYFLNEAIAKISTGDALTVRHLEYDAFNEEARQYAKTLSTKELVDRTITVREQLIRAIEALPETKYEERYADGDGHPFEVAQFMRDFIWHDNHHLAQLHQVLQVG
;
A
#
# COMPACT_ATOMS: atom_id res chain seq x y z
N MET A 1 3.65 -1.98 24.08
CA MET A 1 3.29 -1.21 22.87
C MET A 1 1.80 -0.99 22.90
N ASN A 2 1.31 0.21 22.58
CA ASN A 2 -0.12 0.40 22.32
C ASN A 2 -0.46 -0.18 20.93
N ASP A 3 -1.74 -0.48 20.67
CA ASP A 3 -2.20 -1.13 19.43
C ASP A 3 -1.79 -0.35 18.17
N LYS A 4 -1.83 0.99 18.22
CA LYS A 4 -1.33 1.87 17.14
C LYS A 4 0.11 1.57 16.74
N GLN A 5 1.02 1.50 17.70
CA GLN A 5 2.44 1.26 17.40
C GLN A 5 2.68 -0.15 16.87
N GLN A 6 1.93 -1.15 17.34
CA GLN A 6 2.02 -2.51 16.81
C GLN A 6 1.60 -2.54 15.33
N LEU A 7 0.46 -1.92 14.99
CA LEU A 7 0.00 -1.84 13.61
C LEU A 7 0.97 -1.09 12.70
N LEU A 8 1.56 0.02 13.17
CA LEU A 8 2.58 0.75 12.40
C LEU A 8 3.81 -0.11 12.12
N ASN A 9 4.25 -0.91 13.10
CA ASN A 9 5.38 -1.80 12.90
C ASN A 9 5.06 -2.88 11.86
N GLU A 10 3.92 -3.56 11.99
CA GLU A 10 3.48 -4.58 11.03
C GLU A 10 3.30 -3.99 9.63
N TYR A 11 2.67 -2.82 9.52
CA TYR A 11 2.48 -2.15 8.23
C TYR A 11 3.79 -1.67 7.58
N SER A 12 4.85 -1.47 8.39
CA SER A 12 6.19 -1.13 7.90
C SER A 12 6.95 -2.31 7.29
N GLU A 13 6.54 -3.55 7.54
CA GLU A 13 7.24 -4.75 7.04
C GLU A 13 7.29 -4.79 5.51
N TRP A 14 6.27 -4.26 4.84
CA TRP A 14 6.24 -4.10 3.38
C TRP A 14 7.47 -3.36 2.84
N ILE A 15 7.93 -2.30 3.52
CA ILE A 15 9.13 -1.54 3.13
C ILE A 15 10.36 -2.45 3.12
N GLY A 16 10.54 -3.25 4.17
CA GLY A 16 11.66 -4.18 4.29
C GLY A 16 11.66 -5.19 3.14
N LYS A 17 10.49 -5.76 2.84
CA LYS A 17 10.33 -6.75 1.76
C LYS A 17 10.57 -6.16 0.38
N VAL A 18 10.03 -4.97 0.09
CA VAL A 18 10.28 -4.30 -1.20
C VAL A 18 11.76 -3.95 -1.36
N LYS A 19 12.48 -3.59 -0.28
CA LYS A 19 13.94 -3.40 -0.31
C LYS A 19 14.69 -4.70 -0.61
N GLU A 20 14.30 -5.81 0.01
CA GLU A 20 14.86 -7.15 -0.26
C GLU A 20 14.66 -7.55 -1.74
N PHE A 21 13.47 -7.31 -2.30
CA PHE A 21 13.19 -7.61 -3.70
C PHE A 21 13.89 -6.64 -4.67
N GLY A 22 14.15 -5.41 -4.26
CA GLY A 22 14.75 -4.37 -5.09
C GLY A 22 16.19 -4.65 -5.55
N VAL A 23 16.88 -5.62 -4.93
CA VAL A 23 18.22 -6.06 -5.36
C VAL A 23 18.20 -7.26 -6.31
N LEU A 24 17.02 -7.82 -6.58
CA LEU A 24 16.85 -8.94 -7.51
C LEU A 24 16.85 -8.46 -8.96
N GLU A 25 17.16 -9.38 -9.86
CA GLU A 25 17.22 -9.10 -11.29
C GLU A 25 15.84 -8.82 -11.91
N GLU A 26 15.83 -8.15 -13.06
CA GLU A 26 14.60 -7.83 -13.82
C GLU A 26 13.77 -9.08 -14.17
N GLY A 27 14.40 -10.25 -14.26
CA GLY A 27 13.71 -11.53 -14.48
C GLY A 27 12.66 -11.81 -13.39
N TYR A 28 12.98 -11.53 -12.12
CA TYR A 28 12.02 -11.67 -11.02
C TYR A 28 10.87 -10.66 -11.15
N TRP A 29 11.20 -9.39 -11.40
CA TRP A 29 10.21 -8.31 -11.47
C TRP A 29 9.23 -8.47 -12.64
N ASN A 30 9.68 -9.06 -13.74
CA ASN A 30 8.86 -9.35 -14.91
C ASN A 30 8.22 -10.75 -14.89
N SER A 31 8.51 -11.57 -13.87
CA SER A 31 7.88 -12.87 -13.70
C SER A 31 6.42 -12.73 -13.25
N PRO A 32 5.50 -13.50 -13.83
CA PRO A 32 4.12 -13.56 -13.36
C PRO A 32 4.05 -14.26 -11.99
N ILE A 33 3.16 -13.80 -11.11
CA ILE A 33 2.93 -14.42 -9.79
C ILE A 33 2.29 -15.81 -9.89
N ALA A 34 1.63 -16.09 -11.01
CA ALA A 34 1.11 -17.39 -11.43
C ALA A 34 0.75 -17.32 -12.93
N ASP A 35 0.51 -18.47 -13.56
CA ASP A 35 0.20 -18.53 -15.00
C ASP A 35 -0.97 -17.60 -15.39
N GLY A 36 -0.68 -16.69 -16.32
CA GLY A 36 -1.65 -15.69 -16.81
C GLY A 36 -2.05 -14.60 -15.81
N LYS A 37 -1.36 -14.51 -14.66
CA LYS A 37 -1.60 -13.48 -13.63
C LYS A 37 -0.60 -12.32 -13.76
N TRP A 38 -0.80 -11.33 -12.90
CA TRP A 38 0.03 -10.13 -12.82
C TRP A 38 1.50 -10.45 -12.57
N THR A 39 2.39 -9.55 -12.98
CA THR A 39 3.81 -9.65 -12.64
C THR A 39 4.07 -9.18 -11.21
N VAL A 40 5.25 -9.48 -10.67
CA VAL A 40 5.74 -8.88 -9.41
C VAL A 40 5.67 -7.35 -9.49
N ARG A 41 6.14 -6.78 -10.60
CA ARG A 41 6.08 -5.33 -10.90
C ARG A 41 4.66 -4.78 -10.83
N ASP A 42 3.71 -5.46 -11.45
CA ASP A 42 2.29 -5.09 -11.43
C ASP A 42 1.76 -5.01 -9.98
N VAL A 43 2.04 -6.04 -9.17
CA VAL A 43 1.58 -6.12 -7.77
C VAL A 43 2.19 -5.03 -6.90
N VAL A 44 3.50 -4.80 -6.99
CA VAL A 44 4.16 -3.75 -6.19
C VAL A 44 3.63 -2.37 -6.55
N CYS A 45 3.40 -2.10 -7.85
CA CYS A 45 2.82 -0.84 -8.28
C CYS A 45 1.37 -0.67 -7.82
N HIS A 46 0.56 -1.73 -7.86
CA HIS A 46 -0.80 -1.75 -7.31
C HIS A 46 -0.82 -1.32 -5.84
N ILE A 47 0.03 -1.90 -4.99
CA ILE A 47 0.11 -1.52 -3.57
C ILE A 47 0.53 -0.06 -3.40
N MET A 48 1.56 0.38 -4.13
CA MET A 48 2.00 1.78 -4.10
C MET A 48 0.86 2.75 -4.45
N ARG A 49 0.04 2.44 -5.47
CA ARG A 49 -1.07 3.32 -5.89
C ARG A 49 -2.17 3.39 -4.85
N TRP A 50 -2.44 2.30 -4.14
CA TRP A 50 -3.35 2.33 -2.98
C TRP A 50 -2.78 3.14 -1.81
N ASP A 51 -1.49 3.01 -1.52
CA ASP A 51 -0.85 3.84 -0.50
C ASP A 51 -0.95 5.34 -0.85
N GLU A 52 -0.71 5.71 -2.12
CA GLU A 52 -0.86 7.09 -2.60
C GLU A 52 -2.30 7.58 -2.44
N TYR A 53 -3.27 6.75 -2.78
CA TYR A 53 -4.69 7.07 -2.67
C TYR A 53 -5.09 7.35 -1.22
N PHE A 54 -4.83 6.42 -0.30
CA PHE A 54 -5.21 6.58 1.10
C PHE A 54 -4.42 7.66 1.84
N LEU A 55 -3.16 7.88 1.46
CA LEU A 55 -2.40 9.03 1.95
C LEU A 55 -3.11 10.34 1.63
N ASN A 56 -3.49 10.55 0.37
CA ASN A 56 -4.04 11.82 -0.10
C ASN A 56 -5.52 12.03 0.28
N GLU A 57 -6.32 10.98 0.20
CA GLU A 57 -7.78 11.07 0.32
C GLU A 57 -8.29 10.81 1.75
N ALA A 58 -7.49 10.18 2.62
CA ALA A 58 -7.84 9.93 4.02
C ALA A 58 -6.82 10.54 5.00
N ILE A 59 -5.61 10.00 5.08
CA ILE A 59 -4.71 10.27 6.22
C ILE A 59 -4.24 11.73 6.25
N ALA A 60 -3.93 12.33 5.10
CA ALA A 60 -3.59 13.75 5.02
C ALA A 60 -4.79 14.64 5.41
N LYS A 61 -6.01 14.27 5.02
CA LYS A 61 -7.25 14.99 5.36
C LYS A 61 -7.54 14.95 6.85
N ILE A 62 -7.38 13.78 7.47
CA ILE A 62 -7.50 13.62 8.92
C ILE A 62 -6.48 14.54 9.63
N SER A 63 -5.24 14.60 9.13
CA SER A 63 -4.19 15.44 9.70
C SER A 63 -4.58 16.93 9.69
N THR A 64 -5.14 17.43 8.58
CA THR A 64 -5.58 18.83 8.44
C THR A 64 -6.95 19.12 9.06
N GLY A 65 -7.75 18.09 9.37
CA GLY A 65 -9.13 18.24 9.83
C GLY A 65 -10.13 18.48 8.69
N ASP A 66 -9.74 18.16 7.46
CA ASP A 66 -10.62 18.20 6.30
C ASP A 66 -11.52 16.95 6.25
N ALA A 67 -12.65 17.06 5.55
CA ALA A 67 -13.47 15.89 5.24
C ALA A 67 -12.69 14.91 4.34
N LEU A 68 -12.83 13.61 4.62
CA LEU A 68 -12.23 12.57 3.82
C LEU A 68 -12.90 12.55 2.44
N THR A 69 -12.09 12.23 1.43
CA THR A 69 -12.52 12.17 0.03
C THR A 69 -12.31 10.79 -0.59
N VAL A 70 -11.97 9.79 0.23
CA VAL A 70 -11.99 8.37 -0.13
C VAL A 70 -13.37 8.00 -0.66
N ARG A 71 -13.45 7.31 -1.78
CA ARG A 71 -14.68 6.89 -2.42
C ARG A 71 -14.51 5.49 -2.98
N HIS A 72 -15.62 4.84 -3.25
CA HIS A 72 -15.66 3.66 -4.08
C HIS A 72 -15.08 4.01 -5.46
N LEU A 73 -14.06 3.25 -5.85
CA LEU A 73 -13.47 3.29 -7.18
C LEU A 73 -13.94 2.05 -7.94
N GLU A 74 -14.01 2.16 -9.26
CA GLU A 74 -14.04 0.97 -10.12
C GLU A 74 -12.69 0.26 -10.00
N TYR A 75 -12.58 -0.70 -9.07
CA TYR A 75 -11.31 -1.32 -8.68
C TYR A 75 -10.57 -1.94 -9.85
N ASP A 76 -11.28 -2.58 -10.79
CA ASP A 76 -10.66 -3.15 -11.98
C ASP A 76 -10.01 -2.08 -12.86
N ALA A 77 -10.66 -0.91 -13.01
CA ALA A 77 -10.11 0.19 -13.78
C ALA A 77 -8.91 0.84 -13.07
N PHE A 78 -9.02 1.07 -11.76
CA PHE A 78 -7.94 1.64 -10.95
C PHE A 78 -6.70 0.72 -10.94
N ASN A 79 -6.91 -0.58 -10.73
CA ASN A 79 -5.83 -1.56 -10.70
C ASN A 79 -5.22 -1.75 -12.09
N GLU A 80 -6.01 -1.74 -13.15
CA GLU A 80 -5.48 -1.81 -14.52
C GLU A 80 -4.65 -0.55 -14.86
N GLU A 81 -5.07 0.64 -14.42
CA GLU A 81 -4.25 1.86 -14.54
C GLU A 81 -2.90 1.68 -13.81
N ALA A 82 -2.92 1.16 -12.58
CA ALA A 82 -1.69 0.87 -11.82
C ALA A 82 -0.75 -0.06 -12.59
N ARG A 83 -1.29 -1.11 -13.23
CA ARG A 83 -0.50 -2.04 -14.05
C ARG A 83 0.09 -1.39 -15.29
N GLN A 84 -0.70 -0.58 -16.00
CA GLN A 84 -0.17 0.14 -17.16
C GLN A 84 0.90 1.15 -16.74
N TYR A 85 0.70 1.82 -15.61
CA TYR A 85 1.68 2.72 -15.02
C TYR A 85 2.98 2.01 -14.63
N ALA A 86 2.88 0.80 -14.06
CA ALA A 86 4.03 -0.01 -13.65
C ALA A 86 5.04 -0.26 -14.79
N LYS A 87 4.54 -0.38 -16.03
CA LYS A 87 5.35 -0.59 -17.25
C LYS A 87 6.16 0.64 -17.66
N THR A 88 5.80 1.82 -17.15
CA THR A 88 6.49 3.09 -17.45
C THR A 88 7.68 3.35 -16.54
N LEU A 89 7.84 2.56 -15.47
CA LEU A 89 8.87 2.74 -14.45
C LEU A 89 9.99 1.72 -14.61
N SER A 90 11.22 2.12 -14.35
CA SER A 90 12.27 1.14 -14.02
C SER A 90 11.99 0.48 -12.67
N THR A 91 12.57 -0.69 -12.40
CA THR A 91 12.45 -1.35 -11.08
C THR A 91 12.95 -0.46 -9.97
N LYS A 92 14.08 0.22 -10.18
CA LYS A 92 14.64 1.15 -9.21
C LYS A 92 13.64 2.26 -8.87
N GLU A 93 13.05 2.90 -9.87
CA GLU A 93 12.07 3.97 -9.66
C GLU A 93 10.82 3.45 -8.93
N LEU A 94 10.32 2.27 -9.29
CA LEU A 94 9.16 1.66 -8.64
C LEU A 94 9.45 1.36 -7.17
N VAL A 95 10.60 0.75 -6.85
CA VAL A 95 11.03 0.44 -5.48
C VAL A 95 11.17 1.73 -4.67
N ASP A 96 11.90 2.72 -5.18
CA ASP A 96 12.15 3.98 -4.48
C ASP A 96 10.83 4.72 -4.19
N ARG A 97 9.91 4.76 -5.15
CA ARG A 97 8.59 5.39 -4.98
C ARG A 97 7.71 4.63 -4.00
N THR A 98 7.63 3.30 -4.12
CA THR A 98 6.84 2.45 -3.21
C THR A 98 7.27 2.68 -1.75
N ILE A 99 8.57 2.65 -1.49
CA ILE A 99 9.12 2.91 -0.16
C ILE A 99 8.79 4.33 0.29
N THR A 100 9.01 5.32 -0.57
CA THR A 100 8.77 6.74 -0.24
C THR A 100 7.33 6.99 0.18
N VAL A 101 6.37 6.49 -0.59
CA VAL A 101 4.94 6.67 -0.31
C VAL A 101 4.54 5.94 0.98
N ARG A 102 4.95 4.67 1.14
CA ARG A 102 4.63 3.92 2.37
C ARG A 102 5.22 4.58 3.62
N GLU A 103 6.44 5.09 3.54
CA GLU A 103 7.04 5.84 4.64
C GLU A 103 6.29 7.15 4.95
N GLN A 104 5.82 7.88 3.92
CA GLN A 104 5.00 9.08 4.13
C GLN A 104 3.68 8.74 4.82
N LEU A 105 3.02 7.67 4.38
CA LEU A 105 1.77 7.18 4.97
C LEU A 105 1.96 6.79 6.43
N ILE A 106 2.99 5.99 6.74
CA ILE A 106 3.32 5.59 8.12
C ILE A 106 3.60 6.82 9.00
N ARG A 107 4.45 7.75 8.54
CA ARG A 107 4.78 8.97 9.29
C ARG A 107 3.54 9.84 9.53
N ALA A 108 2.65 9.93 8.55
CA ALA A 108 1.42 10.70 8.68
C ALA A 108 0.48 10.07 9.74
N ILE A 109 0.33 8.74 9.75
CA ILE A 109 -0.47 8.03 10.76
C ILE A 109 0.18 8.15 12.15
N GLU A 110 1.49 7.96 12.25
CA GLU A 110 2.24 8.07 13.50
C GLU A 110 2.06 9.45 14.14
N ALA A 111 2.12 10.51 13.33
CA ALA A 111 1.97 11.90 13.76
C ALA A 111 0.55 12.29 14.20
N LEU A 112 -0.48 11.48 13.91
CA LEU A 112 -1.85 11.77 14.36
C LEU A 112 -1.93 11.76 15.90
N PRO A 113 -2.51 12.81 16.51
CA PRO A 113 -2.90 12.76 17.92
C PRO A 113 -3.82 11.56 18.18
N GLU A 114 -3.73 10.96 19.36
CA GLU A 114 -4.53 9.77 19.73
C GLU A 114 -6.02 10.00 19.48
N THR A 115 -6.55 11.17 19.81
CA THR A 115 -7.96 11.53 19.59
C THR A 115 -8.36 11.47 18.11
N LYS A 116 -7.48 11.87 17.18
CA LYS A 116 -7.75 11.78 15.75
C LYS A 116 -7.57 10.35 15.22
N TYR A 117 -6.68 9.59 15.83
CA TYR A 117 -6.43 8.20 15.45
C TYR A 117 -7.60 7.28 15.84
N GLU A 118 -8.18 7.49 17.02
CA GLU A 118 -9.30 6.71 17.57
C GLU A 118 -10.68 7.17 17.06
N GLU A 119 -10.75 8.33 16.40
CA GLU A 119 -11.99 8.88 15.86
C GLU A 119 -12.52 8.06 14.67
N ARG A 120 -13.84 7.95 14.60
CA ARG A 120 -14.55 7.39 13.44
C ARG A 120 -14.96 8.51 12.51
N TYR A 121 -14.50 8.42 11.27
CA TYR A 121 -14.81 9.37 10.21
C TYR A 121 -15.88 8.83 9.26
N ALA A 122 -16.39 9.70 8.40
CA ALA A 122 -17.12 9.30 7.20
C ALA A 122 -16.19 9.49 6.00
N ASP A 123 -16.10 8.48 5.13
CA ASP A 123 -15.46 8.63 3.83
C ASP A 123 -16.31 9.51 2.89
N GLY A 124 -15.82 9.75 1.70
CA GLY A 124 -16.46 10.56 0.66
C GLY A 124 -17.78 9.98 0.12
N ASP A 125 -18.11 8.72 0.42
CA ASP A 125 -19.41 8.10 0.13
C ASP A 125 -20.32 8.01 1.38
N GLY A 126 -19.84 8.47 2.53
CA GLY A 126 -20.56 8.46 3.81
C GLY A 126 -20.44 7.16 4.60
N HIS A 127 -19.56 6.23 4.21
CA HIS A 127 -19.29 5.00 4.97
C HIS A 127 -18.30 5.26 6.10
N PRO A 128 -18.34 4.47 7.20
CA PRO A 128 -17.42 4.66 8.30
C PRO A 128 -15.97 4.35 7.90
N PHE A 129 -15.05 5.22 8.31
CA PHE A 129 -13.60 5.04 8.16
C PHE A 129 -12.92 5.16 9.52
N GLU A 130 -12.05 4.20 9.85
CA GLU A 130 -11.25 4.18 11.07
C GLU A 130 -9.80 3.84 10.72
N VAL A 131 -8.84 4.61 11.22
CA VAL A 131 -7.42 4.47 10.86
C VAL A 131 -6.86 3.10 11.27
N ALA A 132 -7.26 2.61 12.45
CA ALA A 132 -6.85 1.29 12.93
C ALA A 132 -7.38 0.16 12.04
N GLN A 133 -8.65 0.23 11.63
CA GLN A 133 -9.25 -0.77 10.74
C GLN A 133 -8.61 -0.75 9.36
N PHE A 134 -8.39 0.45 8.80
CA PHE A 134 -7.65 0.64 7.55
C PHE A 134 -6.28 -0.07 7.59
N MET A 135 -5.47 0.16 8.64
CA MET A 135 -4.17 -0.52 8.77
C MET A 135 -4.32 -2.03 8.85
N ARG A 136 -5.28 -2.57 9.61
CA ARG A 136 -5.49 -4.03 9.70
C ARG A 136 -5.83 -4.64 8.34
N ASP A 137 -6.71 -3.99 7.58
CA ASP A 137 -7.12 -4.46 6.25
C ASP A 137 -5.94 -4.45 5.28
N PHE A 138 -5.13 -3.38 5.30
CA PHE A 138 -3.98 -3.26 4.42
C PHE A 138 -2.77 -4.10 4.83
N ILE A 139 -2.57 -4.38 6.13
CA ILE A 139 -1.59 -5.37 6.59
C ILE A 139 -1.96 -6.77 6.08
N TRP A 140 -3.24 -7.14 6.14
CA TRP A 140 -3.70 -8.42 5.59
C TRP A 140 -3.48 -8.48 4.08
N HIS A 141 -3.81 -7.40 3.36
CA HIS A 141 -3.62 -7.28 1.91
C HIS A 141 -2.14 -7.37 1.51
N ASP A 142 -1.25 -6.67 2.21
CA ASP A 142 0.19 -6.75 2.02
C ASP A 142 0.68 -8.20 2.21
N ASN A 143 0.26 -8.86 3.30
CA ASN A 143 0.66 -10.24 3.59
C ASN A 143 0.16 -11.23 2.53
N HIS A 144 -1.05 -11.04 2.02
CA HIS A 144 -1.58 -11.83 0.90
C HIS A 144 -0.66 -11.74 -0.33
N HIS A 145 -0.24 -10.53 -0.69
CA HIS A 145 0.63 -10.30 -1.84
C HIS A 145 2.07 -10.73 -1.58
N LEU A 146 2.62 -10.51 -0.39
CA LEU A 146 3.95 -11.00 -0.02
C LEU A 146 4.05 -12.52 -0.16
N ALA A 147 3.00 -13.27 0.18
CA ALA A 147 2.96 -14.72 -0.04
C ALA A 147 3.08 -15.08 -1.54
N GLN A 148 2.37 -14.36 -2.42
CA GLN A 148 2.47 -14.54 -3.87
C GLN A 148 3.86 -14.18 -4.41
N LEU A 149 4.43 -13.06 -3.96
CA LEU A 149 5.77 -12.61 -4.36
C LEU A 149 6.86 -13.61 -3.94
N HIS A 150 6.79 -14.12 -2.70
CA HIS A 150 7.71 -15.16 -2.25
C HIS A 150 7.56 -16.47 -3.02
N GLN A 151 6.37 -16.83 -3.48
CA GLN A 151 6.18 -18.04 -4.28
C GLN A 151 6.95 -17.97 -5.60
N VAL A 152 7.07 -16.79 -6.22
CA VAL A 152 7.88 -16.58 -7.43
C VAL A 152 9.36 -16.93 -7.16
N LEU A 153 9.90 -16.60 -5.98
CA LEU A 153 11.28 -16.90 -5.61
C LEU A 153 11.56 -18.40 -5.38
N GLN A 154 10.53 -19.21 -5.14
CA GLN A 154 10.67 -20.64 -4.89
C GLN A 154 10.61 -21.48 -6.18
N VAL A 155 10.15 -20.88 -7.27
CA VAL A 155 9.92 -21.56 -8.57
C VAL A 155 10.98 -21.16 -9.61
N GLY A 156 11.77 -20.10 -9.35
CA GLY A 156 12.94 -19.72 -10.13
C GLY A 156 14.23 -20.37 -9.62
#